data_AF-A0A3D3A5N6-F1
#
_entry.id   AF-A0A3D3A5N6-F1
#
_cell.length_a   1.000
_cell.length_b   1.000
_cell.length_c   1.000
_cell.angle_alpha   90.00
_cell.angle_beta   90.00
_cell.angle_gamma   90.00
#
_symmetry.space_group_name_H-M   'P 1'
#
loop_
_entity.id
_entity.type
_entity.pdbx_description
1 polymer ?
#
loop_
_entity_poly.entity_id
_entity_poly.type
_entity_poly.pdbx_seq_one_letter_code
_entity_poly.pdbx_strand_id
1 'polypeptide(L)'
;MFGSCSACEDSAGTGCTDPAYVEFDPYATTDDGSCGTLAVYGCPYDAATNYNPQANVDDLSCEFELVDNSCPADLDGDGSVTTTDLLSFLASFGANCL
;
A
#
# COMPACT_ATOMS: atom_id res chain seq x y z
N MET A 1 -36.18 -20.93 24.94
CA MET A 1 -35.77 -19.52 24.78
C MET A 1 -34.25 -19.47 24.64
N PHE A 2 -33.73 -19.93 23.51
CA PHE A 2 -32.39 -19.54 23.05
C PHE A 2 -32.57 -19.25 21.58
N GLY A 3 -32.57 -17.95 21.29
CA GLY A 3 -32.82 -17.39 19.97
C GLY A 3 -31.81 -17.92 18.99
N SER A 4 -32.32 -18.21 17.80
CA SER A 4 -31.57 -18.43 16.59
C SER A 4 -30.36 -17.51 16.53
N CYS A 5 -29.19 -18.09 16.29
CA CYS A 5 -28.07 -17.34 15.75
C CYS A 5 -28.43 -16.99 14.30
N SER A 6 -29.31 -16.00 14.11
CA SER A 6 -29.59 -15.40 12.81
C SER A 6 -28.51 -14.38 12.45
N ALA A 7 -27.24 -14.68 12.74
CA ALA A 7 -26.10 -13.87 12.34
C ALA A 7 -25.37 -14.44 11.11
N CYS A 8 -25.97 -15.42 10.42
CA CYS A 8 -25.49 -15.89 9.12
C CYS A 8 -26.61 -16.05 8.08
N GLU A 9 -27.79 -15.48 8.32
CA GLU A 9 -28.83 -15.32 7.32
C GLU A 9 -28.90 -13.82 7.06
N ASP A 10 -28.30 -13.38 5.94
CA ASP A 10 -28.50 -12.09 5.23
C ASP A 10 -27.22 -11.29 4.86
N SER A 11 -26.16 -11.97 4.42
CA SER A 11 -25.14 -11.46 3.47
C SER A 11 -24.36 -12.63 2.86
N ALA A 12 -25.07 -13.66 2.41
CA ALA A 12 -24.46 -14.89 1.90
C ALA A 12 -23.75 -14.61 0.56
N GLY A 13 -22.46 -14.34 0.60
CA GLY A 13 -21.62 -14.17 -0.60
C GLY A 13 -22.15 -13.11 -1.55
N THR A 14 -22.61 -11.98 -1.04
CA THR A 14 -23.02 -10.81 -1.83
C THR A 14 -21.93 -9.76 -1.74
N GLY A 15 -21.48 -9.26 -2.88
CA GLY A 15 -20.37 -8.30 -3.01
C GLY A 15 -19.97 -8.17 -4.47
N CYS A 16 -19.00 -7.31 -4.79
CA CYS A 16 -18.56 -7.15 -6.16
C CYS A 16 -17.93 -8.43 -6.69
N THR A 17 -18.56 -9.05 -7.69
CA THR A 17 -18.08 -10.32 -8.27
C THR A 17 -17.12 -10.11 -9.45
N ASP A 18 -16.93 -8.86 -9.89
CA ASP A 18 -16.08 -8.55 -11.05
C ASP A 18 -14.64 -8.20 -10.60
N PRO A 19 -13.64 -9.03 -10.96
CA PRO A 19 -12.23 -8.80 -10.59
C PRO A 19 -11.61 -7.57 -11.25
N ALA A 20 -12.28 -6.93 -12.21
CA ALA A 20 -11.83 -5.67 -12.80
C ALA A 20 -12.05 -4.46 -11.89
N TYR A 21 -12.69 -4.61 -10.72
CA TYR A 21 -12.99 -3.52 -9.79
C TYR A 21 -12.19 -3.63 -8.48
N VAL A 22 -11.95 -2.49 -7.84
CA VAL A 22 -11.19 -2.40 -6.57
C VAL A 22 -11.93 -3.11 -5.44
N GLU A 23 -13.26 -3.06 -5.47
CA GLU A 23 -14.12 -3.66 -4.45
C GLU A 23 -14.36 -5.17 -4.62
N PHE A 24 -13.67 -5.82 -5.57
CA PHE A 24 -13.82 -7.26 -5.85
C PHE A 24 -13.68 -8.10 -4.57
N ASP A 25 -14.72 -8.89 -4.29
CA ASP A 25 -14.74 -9.88 -3.22
C ASP A 25 -14.64 -11.29 -3.83
N PRO A 26 -13.53 -12.03 -3.63
CA PRO A 26 -13.36 -13.38 -4.14
C PRO A 26 -14.32 -14.41 -3.50
N TYR A 27 -15.00 -14.04 -2.42
CA TYR A 27 -16.02 -14.86 -1.75
C TYR A 27 -17.45 -14.48 -2.15
N ALA A 28 -17.62 -13.38 -2.90
CA ALA A 28 -18.91 -13.03 -3.46
C ALA A 28 -19.26 -13.97 -4.62
N THR A 29 -20.50 -14.45 -4.59
CA THR A 29 -21.14 -15.31 -5.60
C THR A 29 -22.29 -14.59 -6.32
N THR A 30 -22.78 -13.48 -5.76
CA THR A 30 -23.85 -12.65 -6.32
C THR A 30 -23.42 -11.20 -6.24
N ASP A 31 -23.45 -10.49 -7.38
CA ASP A 31 -23.17 -9.06 -7.44
C ASP A 31 -24.28 -8.27 -6.74
N ASP A 32 -23.90 -7.43 -5.79
CA ASP A 32 -24.79 -6.52 -5.07
C ASP A 32 -24.74 -5.08 -5.60
N GLY A 33 -23.98 -4.85 -6.67
CA GLY A 33 -23.77 -3.53 -7.25
C GLY A 33 -22.74 -2.68 -6.48
N SER A 34 -21.95 -3.29 -5.60
CA SER A 34 -20.83 -2.62 -4.92
C SER A 34 -19.61 -2.37 -5.82
N CYS A 35 -19.59 -2.91 -7.05
CA CYS A 35 -18.56 -2.61 -8.06
C CYS A 35 -18.63 -1.13 -8.51
N GLY A 36 -17.95 -0.25 -7.78
CA GLY A 36 -18.02 1.19 -7.99
C GLY A 36 -16.80 1.76 -8.70
N THR A 37 -15.62 1.17 -8.44
CA THR A 37 -14.34 1.73 -8.89
C THR A 37 -13.61 0.73 -9.77
N LEU A 38 -13.47 1.04 -11.06
CA LEU A 38 -12.66 0.21 -11.98
C LEU A 38 -11.19 0.22 -11.52
N ALA A 39 -10.58 -0.96 -11.38
CA ALA A 39 -9.18 -1.09 -11.06
C ALA A 39 -8.32 -0.69 -12.26
N VAL A 40 -7.53 0.36 -12.08
CA VAL A 40 -6.53 0.84 -13.02
C VAL A 40 -5.17 0.62 -12.39
N TYR A 41 -4.44 -0.34 -12.93
CA TYR A 41 -3.11 -0.72 -12.47
C TYR A 41 -2.04 0.27 -12.96
N GLY A 42 -1.07 0.55 -12.10
CA GLY A 42 0.09 1.39 -12.38
C GLY A 42 0.60 2.03 -11.09
N CYS A 43 1.41 3.09 -11.21
CA CYS A 43 1.90 3.79 -10.03
C CYS A 43 0.99 4.97 -9.61
N PRO A 44 0.28 4.91 -8.45
CA PRO A 44 -0.62 5.98 -8.02
C PRO A 44 0.09 7.12 -7.27
N TYR A 45 1.40 7.00 -7.02
CA TYR A 45 2.15 7.97 -6.21
C TYR A 45 2.79 9.03 -7.09
N ASP A 46 2.47 10.30 -6.83
CA ASP A 46 2.99 11.47 -7.55
C ASP A 46 4.51 11.66 -7.43
N ALA A 47 5.13 11.08 -6.39
CA ALA A 47 6.56 11.06 -6.19
C ALA A 47 7.32 10.09 -7.11
N ALA A 48 6.63 9.20 -7.84
CA ALA A 48 7.26 8.25 -8.75
C ALA A 48 7.54 8.87 -10.13
N THR A 49 8.64 8.51 -10.78
CA THR A 49 8.98 8.94 -12.14
C THR A 49 8.03 8.39 -13.19
N ASN A 50 7.42 7.25 -12.91
CA ASN A 50 6.40 6.62 -13.73
C ASN A 50 4.98 6.79 -13.15
N TYR A 51 4.74 7.85 -12.39
CA TYR A 51 3.41 8.20 -11.88
C TYR A 51 2.35 8.18 -12.98
N ASN A 52 1.25 7.45 -12.73
CA ASN A 52 0.06 7.43 -13.56
C ASN A 52 -1.13 8.01 -12.77
N PRO A 53 -1.63 9.21 -13.11
CA PRO A 53 -2.75 9.84 -12.40
C PRO A 53 -4.08 9.13 -12.57
N GLN A 54 -4.17 8.14 -13.46
CA GLN A 54 -5.35 7.28 -13.60
C GLN A 54 -5.24 6.00 -12.78
N ALA A 55 -4.04 5.64 -12.30
CA ALA A 55 -3.86 4.43 -11.50
C ALA A 55 -4.47 4.62 -10.12
N ASN A 56 -5.20 3.60 -9.67
CA ASN A 56 -5.78 3.51 -8.33
C ASN A 56 -5.44 2.19 -7.62
N VAL A 57 -4.75 1.28 -8.31
CA VAL A 57 -4.17 0.06 -7.74
C VAL A 57 -2.69 0.03 -8.08
N ASP A 58 -1.85 -0.03 -7.05
CA ASP A 58 -0.41 -0.18 -7.18
C ASP A 58 -0.08 -1.57 -7.75
N ASP A 59 0.58 -1.60 -8.91
CA ASP A 59 1.02 -2.83 -9.58
C ASP A 59 2.49 -3.19 -9.27
N LEU A 60 3.09 -2.50 -8.30
CA LEU A 60 4.49 -2.62 -7.90
C LEU A 60 5.48 -2.21 -9.00
N SER A 61 5.03 -1.49 -10.04
CA SER A 61 5.91 -0.94 -11.07
C SER A 61 6.55 0.40 -10.70
N CYS A 62 6.13 1.05 -9.61
CA CYS A 62 6.59 2.38 -9.22
C CYS A 62 8.12 2.53 -9.18
N GLU A 63 8.63 3.47 -9.97
CA GLU A 63 10.04 3.86 -9.99
C GLU A 63 10.18 5.21 -9.28
N PHE A 64 11.05 5.29 -8.29
CA PHE A 64 11.33 6.54 -7.58
C PHE A 64 12.77 6.94 -7.88
N GLU A 65 12.97 7.96 -8.73
CA GLU A 65 14.29 8.57 -8.89
C GLU A 65 14.57 9.44 -7.67
N LEU A 66 15.58 9.03 -6.90
CA LEU A 66 16.11 9.84 -5.81
C LEU A 66 16.94 10.98 -6.41
N VAL A 67 16.29 12.09 -6.74
CA VAL A 67 16.95 13.32 -7.16
C VAL A 67 17.53 13.99 -5.91
N ASP A 68 18.77 13.61 -5.59
CA ASP A 68 19.58 13.90 -4.38
C ASP A 68 19.67 12.68 -3.45
N ASN A 69 20.81 11.98 -3.53
CA ASN A 69 21.43 11.15 -2.49
C ASN A 69 21.01 11.60 -1.06
N SER A 70 20.23 10.88 -0.28
CA SER A 70 19.87 9.48 -0.30
C SER A 70 18.54 9.35 0.45
N CYS A 71 18.00 8.14 0.56
CA CYS A 71 17.01 7.80 1.59
C CYS A 71 17.30 8.61 2.87
N PRO A 72 16.34 9.33 3.49
CA PRO A 72 16.63 10.22 4.63
C PRO A 72 17.31 9.55 5.84
N ALA A 73 17.35 8.21 5.85
CA ALA A 73 17.99 7.38 6.85
C ALA A 73 19.34 6.76 6.38
N ASP A 74 19.83 7.09 5.20
CA ASP A 74 21.22 6.83 4.78
C ASP A 74 22.08 7.94 5.39
N LEU A 75 22.73 7.60 6.50
CA LEU A 75 23.46 8.56 7.33
C LEU A 75 24.95 8.57 7.01
N ASP A 76 25.46 7.57 6.31
CA ASP A 76 26.85 7.49 5.89
C ASP A 76 27.08 7.82 4.39
N GLY A 77 25.99 7.97 3.63
CA GLY A 77 25.97 8.42 2.25
C GLY A 77 26.34 7.34 1.24
N ASP A 78 26.19 6.05 1.58
CA ASP A 78 26.57 4.93 0.71
C ASP A 78 25.50 4.55 -0.34
N GLY A 79 24.33 5.20 -0.28
CA GLY A 79 23.21 4.98 -1.18
C GLY A 79 22.26 3.86 -0.74
N SER A 80 22.43 3.32 0.47
CA SER A 80 21.58 2.27 1.05
C SER A 80 21.14 2.64 2.46
N VAL A 81 20.01 2.07 2.93
CA VAL A 81 19.63 2.13 4.35
C VAL A 81 19.84 0.74 4.94
N THR A 82 20.88 0.59 5.76
CA THR A 82 21.29 -0.68 6.35
C THR A 82 21.50 -0.58 7.86
N THR A 83 21.93 -1.66 8.48
CA THR A 83 22.34 -1.63 9.89
C THR A 83 23.52 -0.69 10.13
N THR A 84 24.33 -0.39 9.11
CA THR A 84 25.45 0.55 9.23
C THR A 84 24.94 1.95 9.54
N ASP A 85 23.89 2.41 8.86
CA ASP A 85 23.26 3.70 9.14
C ASP A 85 22.65 3.78 10.53
N LEU A 86 21.96 2.71 10.94
CA LEU A 86 21.42 2.62 12.29
C LEU A 86 22.54 2.68 13.34
N LEU A 87 23.66 2.01 13.09
CA LEU A 87 24.82 2.05 13.98
C LEU A 87 25.48 3.43 13.99
N SER A 88 25.53 4.14 12.85
CA SER A 88 26.01 5.52 12.74
C SER A 88 25.15 6.49 13.56
N PHE A 89 23.83 6.33 13.54
CA PHE A 89 22.92 7.07 14.43
C PHE A 89 23.19 6.74 15.90
N LEU A 90 23.21 5.46 16.26
CA LEU A 90 23.38 5.03 17.66
C LEU A 90 24.75 5.40 18.23
N ALA A 91 25.79 5.47 17.39
CA ALA A 91 27.11 5.91 17.80
C ALA A 91 27.17 7.40 18.17
N SER A 92 26.32 8.23 17.55
CA SER A 92 26.24 9.67 17.78
C SER A 92 25.07 10.09 18.67
N PHE A 93 24.15 9.18 18.97
CA PHE A 93 22.97 9.43 19.80
C PHE A 93 23.38 9.88 21.22
N GLY A 94 22.99 11.10 21.58
CA GLY A 94 23.34 11.71 22.87
C GLY A 94 24.71 12.39 22.92
N ALA A 95 25.40 12.52 21.79
CA ALA A 95 26.58 13.38 21.69
C ALA A 95 26.19 14.85 21.86
N ASN A 96 27.02 15.62 22.58
CA ASN A 96 26.83 17.07 22.70
C ASN A 96 27.46 17.76 21.49
N CYS A 97 26.71 18.64 20.84
CA CYS A 97 27.23 19.56 19.83
C CYS A 97 27.93 20.74 20.52
N LEU A 98 29.10 21.16 20.02
CA LEU A 98 29.81 22.37 20.44
C LEU A 98 29.46 23.56 19.55
#